data_AF-A0A952BAL7-F1
#
_entry.id   AF-A0A952BAL7-F1
#
_cell.length_a   1.000
_cell.length_b   1.000
_cell.length_c   1.000
_cell.angle_alpha   90.00
_cell.angle_beta   90.00
_cell.angle_gamma   90.00
#
_symmetry.space_group_name_H-M   'P 1'
#
loop_
_entity.id
_entity.type
_entity.pdbx_description
1 polymer ?
#
loop_
_entity_poly.entity_id
_entity_poly.type
_entity_poly.pdbx_seq_one_letter_code
_entity_poly.pdbx_strand_id
1 'polypeptide(L)'
;MNDNVFDSIKSFFSSLFGETSEDEVKEEGVPVELSRPFTFREDCDKESPLFKEIMEKDLRGLDTPLKLMHHYAEILNEKTSSGDIGKKLDALFLSGKTPASLDGFYHGITISLRTGLDSFGRLDDIRKKFNIAKELDPMQIIYGRLLSDTSPWAGKNFTILTKGQISKYTEGFDKGEETTYMGINSFRKDNKEFINNIAGLVLSTIIDMDGVPGPETKQRSWIYARGGLFLAKKQKSVDPEHPEKKVVALNYRWKEMGNKFPNKLLIDEIVEIAEGLFLGKLYYATALKTIAKDYDPHIKNEDYKYRNFGYFLLMDDSWLHEKNKLFPELTYKMADNLPEKFGTFQLIDSPESNEIQKKLPEGKTVLHYLQELSKGVEDGKESEQIYFRELYKLFNCGQRPDGIQGFLHGGVVAFKSSGFLKKLGKNVLNDLWPAVRPFSPWTGKTFTNTTVKGIKKYIGVDAEYYKDADQVILGTNTYNIDFDATLAATLVIERMNMLGMVVEYPNEKERDEDVYVKSFFFIAANNKSINPGNNGKEVLQFNYRWPEFHTITPDNLCIDELVRIADGLYLGQLLYSSKPTLAYDPDRDPADYKYENFGYFMLMDDDWHSIKEFITFDTE
;
A
#
# COMPACT_ATOMS: atom_id res chain seq x y z
N MET A 1 -10.90 34.81 -44.85
CA MET A 1 -11.44 34.62 -43.48
C MET A 1 -11.41 33.12 -43.25
N ASN A 2 -10.48 32.50 -42.52
CA ASN A 2 -9.79 32.89 -41.29
C ASN A 2 -8.42 32.19 -41.19
N ASP A 3 -7.33 32.88 -41.58
CA ASP A 3 -5.95 32.44 -41.25
C ASP A 3 -5.30 33.36 -40.19
N ASN A 4 -5.96 34.44 -39.77
CA ASN A 4 -5.38 35.44 -38.86
C ASN A 4 -5.63 35.19 -37.36
N VAL A 5 -6.36 34.14 -36.99
CA VAL A 5 -6.66 33.86 -35.56
C VAL A 5 -5.57 33.00 -34.91
N PHE A 6 -4.94 32.09 -35.66
CA PHE A 6 -3.91 31.21 -35.12
C PHE A 6 -2.58 31.94 -34.86
N ASP A 7 -2.19 32.88 -35.73
CA ASP A 7 -0.94 33.64 -35.55
C ASP A 7 -1.03 34.66 -34.40
N SER A 8 -2.24 35.17 -34.11
CA SER A 8 -2.46 36.09 -32.99
C SER A 8 -2.42 35.38 -31.64
N ILE A 9 -2.87 34.12 -31.57
CA ILE A 9 -2.77 33.28 -30.37
C ILE A 9 -1.31 32.90 -30.11
N LYS A 10 -0.54 32.54 -31.15
CA LYS A 10 0.88 32.17 -31.03
C LYS A 10 1.74 33.35 -30.54
N SER A 11 1.48 34.56 -31.05
CA SER A 11 2.17 35.79 -30.60
C SER A 11 1.82 36.19 -29.17
N PHE A 12 0.64 35.82 -28.65
CA PHE A 12 0.22 36.13 -27.29
C PHE A 12 0.88 35.21 -26.25
N PHE A 13 1.10 33.94 -26.60
CA PHE A 13 1.80 33.01 -25.70
C PHE A 13 3.31 33.25 -25.64
N SER A 14 3.97 33.64 -26.74
CA SER A 14 5.41 33.98 -26.71
C SER A 14 5.75 35.28 -25.96
N SER A 15 4.78 36.16 -25.66
CA SER A 15 5.04 37.37 -24.86
C SER A 15 4.78 37.21 -23.36
N LEU A 16 4.03 36.17 -22.96
CA LEU A 16 3.76 35.87 -21.55
C LEU A 16 4.86 35.01 -20.90
N PHE A 17 5.59 34.23 -21.68
CA PHE A 17 6.68 33.38 -21.21
C PHE A 17 8.00 33.87 -21.79
N GLY A 18 8.60 34.86 -21.12
CA GLY A 18 9.99 35.21 -21.37
C GLY A 18 10.88 34.00 -21.11
N GLU A 19 11.83 33.75 -22.01
CA GLU A 19 12.85 32.70 -21.87
C GLU A 19 13.60 32.88 -20.54
N THR A 20 13.22 32.10 -19.54
CA THR A 20 14.07 31.84 -18.38
C THR A 20 15.12 30.84 -18.81
N SER A 21 16.36 31.29 -18.91
CA SER A 21 17.53 30.42 -19.02
C SER A 21 17.55 29.48 -17.81
N GLU A 22 17.35 28.19 -18.05
CA GLU A 22 17.62 27.13 -17.07
C GLU A 22 19.14 27.07 -16.85
N ASP A 23 19.63 27.84 -15.88
CA ASP A 23 20.91 27.53 -15.26
C ASP A 23 20.69 26.31 -14.36
N GLU A 24 21.06 25.13 -14.85
CA GLU A 24 21.20 23.91 -14.05
C GLU A 24 22.18 24.17 -12.90
N VAL A 25 21.63 24.45 -11.71
CA VAL A 25 22.39 24.40 -10.47
C VAL A 25 22.72 22.93 -10.22
N LYS A 26 23.96 22.53 -10.52
CA LYS A 26 24.55 21.28 -10.06
C LYS A 26 24.69 21.33 -8.53
N GLU A 27 23.63 20.99 -7.81
CA GLU A 27 23.75 20.60 -6.41
C GLU A 27 24.55 19.29 -6.35
N GLU A 28 25.75 19.35 -5.78
CA GLU A 28 26.54 18.16 -5.45
C GLU A 28 25.72 17.31 -4.47
N GLY A 29 25.23 16.17 -4.94
CA GLY A 29 24.34 15.29 -4.17
C GLY A 29 25.02 14.79 -2.91
N VAL A 30 24.42 15.08 -1.75
CA VAL A 30 24.79 14.46 -0.47
C VAL A 30 24.61 12.94 -0.60
N PRO A 31 25.59 12.11 -0.21
CA PRO A 31 25.46 10.66 -0.25
C PRO A 31 24.23 10.19 0.54
N VAL A 32 23.38 9.39 -0.10
CA VAL A 32 22.20 8.81 0.56
C VAL A 32 22.67 7.71 1.53
N GLU A 33 22.43 7.91 2.83
CA GLU A 33 22.68 6.87 3.84
C GLU A 33 21.48 5.91 3.89
N LEU A 34 21.70 4.66 3.46
CA LEU A 34 20.66 3.64 3.45
C LEU A 34 20.50 3.02 4.84
N SER A 35 19.26 2.92 5.31
CA SER A 35 18.91 2.21 6.55
C SER A 35 19.21 0.71 6.47
N ARG A 36 19.18 0.14 5.26
CA ARG A 36 19.59 -1.22 4.93
C ARG A 36 20.46 -1.21 3.68
N PRO A 37 21.78 -1.47 3.77
CA PRO A 37 22.69 -1.31 2.63
C PRO A 37 22.55 -2.45 1.62
N PHE A 38 22.94 -2.17 0.37
CA PHE A 38 23.12 -3.22 -0.64
C PHE A 38 24.29 -4.15 -0.28
N THR A 39 24.16 -5.43 -0.64
CA THR A 39 25.17 -6.48 -0.44
C THR A 39 25.82 -6.89 -1.76
N PHE A 40 26.44 -5.93 -2.47
CA PHE A 40 27.11 -6.20 -3.75
C PHE A 40 28.42 -6.97 -3.60
N ARG A 41 28.81 -7.67 -4.67
CA ARG A 41 30.11 -8.35 -4.78
C ARG A 41 31.27 -7.38 -4.66
N GLU A 42 32.42 -7.90 -4.25
CA GLU A 42 33.66 -7.12 -4.13
C GLU A 42 34.16 -6.61 -5.49
N ASP A 43 33.92 -7.37 -6.56
CA ASP A 43 34.30 -7.03 -7.93
C ASP A 43 33.20 -6.29 -8.71
N CYS A 44 32.21 -5.74 -8.01
CA CYS A 44 31.18 -4.90 -8.61
C CYS A 44 31.80 -3.62 -9.19
N ASP A 45 31.55 -3.36 -10.48
CA ASP A 45 31.96 -2.10 -11.13
C ASP A 45 31.04 -0.96 -10.71
N LYS A 46 31.38 -0.34 -9.58
CA LYS A 46 30.66 0.83 -9.04
C LYS A 46 30.86 2.09 -9.89
N GLU A 47 31.83 2.08 -10.81
CA GLU A 47 32.14 3.23 -11.66
C GLU A 47 31.33 3.21 -12.96
N SER A 48 30.63 2.12 -13.26
CA SER A 48 29.73 2.01 -14.41
C SER A 48 28.72 3.16 -14.41
N PRO A 49 28.54 3.88 -15.55
CA PRO A 49 27.60 4.99 -15.64
C PRO A 49 26.18 4.62 -15.20
N LEU A 50 25.75 3.40 -15.52
CA LEU A 50 24.43 2.91 -15.15
C LEU A 50 24.31 2.65 -13.64
N PHE A 51 25.37 2.13 -13.02
CA PHE A 51 25.38 1.92 -11.57
C PHE A 51 25.36 3.25 -10.81
N LYS A 52 26.11 4.25 -11.28
CA LYS A 52 26.05 5.62 -10.73
C LYS A 52 24.67 6.23 -10.87
N GLU A 53 24.02 6.07 -12.02
CA GLU A 53 22.65 6.54 -12.22
C GLU A 53 21.69 5.93 -11.18
N ILE A 54 21.76 4.61 -10.95
CA ILE A 54 20.94 3.95 -9.94
C ILE A 54 21.22 4.53 -8.54
N MET A 55 22.50 4.67 -8.18
CA MET A 55 22.88 5.05 -6.82
C MET A 55 22.69 6.54 -6.51
N GLU A 56 22.89 7.43 -7.48
CA GLU A 56 22.91 8.89 -7.28
C GLU A 56 21.59 9.57 -7.68
N LYS A 57 20.85 8.96 -8.63
CA LYS A 57 19.60 9.50 -9.15
C LYS A 57 18.40 8.71 -8.67
N ASP A 58 18.35 7.41 -8.94
CA ASP A 58 17.14 6.63 -8.68
C ASP A 58 16.91 6.35 -7.18
N LEU A 59 17.98 6.23 -6.39
CA LEU A 59 17.89 6.12 -4.93
C LEU A 59 17.65 7.44 -4.22
N ARG A 60 17.58 8.57 -4.94
CA ARG A 60 17.43 9.88 -4.30
C ARG A 60 16.09 9.95 -3.55
N GLY A 61 16.15 10.16 -2.24
CA GLY A 61 14.97 10.18 -1.37
C GLY A 61 14.49 8.80 -0.92
N LEU A 62 15.18 7.72 -1.32
CA LEU A 62 14.89 6.34 -0.92
C LEU A 62 15.98 5.84 0.03
N ASP A 63 15.59 5.26 1.17
CA ASP A 63 16.50 4.81 2.23
C ASP A 63 16.69 3.29 2.27
N THR A 64 16.08 2.54 1.34
CA THR A 64 16.22 1.08 1.21
C THR A 64 16.24 0.61 -0.25
N PRO A 65 16.90 -0.53 -0.52
CA PRO A 65 16.80 -1.24 -1.80
C PRO A 65 15.38 -1.65 -2.18
N LEU A 66 14.51 -2.00 -1.23
CA LEU A 66 13.16 -2.44 -1.52
C LEU A 66 12.29 -1.28 -2.03
N LYS A 67 12.45 -0.06 -1.49
CA LYS A 67 11.81 1.15 -2.03
C LYS A 67 12.23 1.44 -3.47
N LEU A 68 13.51 1.23 -3.81
CA LEU A 68 13.97 1.34 -5.20
C LEU A 68 13.28 0.33 -6.11
N MET A 69 13.14 -0.92 -5.65
CA MET A 69 12.46 -1.95 -6.44
C MET A 69 10.96 -1.66 -6.60
N HIS A 70 10.31 -1.10 -5.58
CA HIS A 70 8.94 -0.62 -5.66
C HIS A 70 8.81 0.49 -6.71
N HIS A 71 9.65 1.52 -6.63
CA HIS A 71 9.69 2.60 -7.61
C HIS A 71 9.86 2.08 -9.06
N TYR A 72 10.74 1.10 -9.26
CA TYR A 72 10.89 0.46 -10.57
C TYR A 72 9.65 -0.33 -11.01
N ALA A 73 8.97 -1.02 -10.09
CA ALA A 73 7.73 -1.72 -10.38
C ALA A 73 6.62 -0.74 -10.79
N GLU A 74 6.48 0.39 -10.08
CA GLU A 74 5.52 1.45 -10.42
C GLU A 74 5.75 1.99 -11.83
N ILE A 75 7.00 2.39 -12.14
CA ILE A 75 7.36 2.87 -13.48
C ILE A 75 7.00 1.84 -14.55
N LEU A 76 7.30 0.57 -14.31
CA LEU A 76 7.03 -0.52 -15.26
C LEU A 76 5.53 -0.86 -15.41
N ASN A 77 4.69 -0.44 -14.46
CA ASN A 77 3.24 -0.62 -14.50
C ASN A 77 2.53 0.59 -15.15
N GLU A 78 3.17 1.75 -15.21
CA GLU A 78 2.63 2.94 -15.89
C GLU A 78 2.57 2.80 -17.43
N LYS A 79 1.55 3.43 -18.05
CA LYS A 79 1.18 3.22 -19.47
C LYS A 79 2.19 3.76 -20.49
N THR A 80 3.14 4.61 -20.09
CA THR A 80 3.97 5.42 -21.00
C THR A 80 5.48 5.29 -20.80
N SER A 81 5.93 4.61 -19.74
CA SER A 81 7.34 4.60 -19.36
C SER A 81 7.89 3.18 -19.33
N SER A 82 8.66 2.81 -20.35
CA SER A 82 9.61 1.72 -20.24
C SER A 82 11.00 2.31 -20.43
N GLY A 83 11.46 3.06 -19.42
CA GLY A 83 12.84 3.54 -19.37
C GLY A 83 13.84 2.38 -19.31
N ASP A 84 15.11 2.69 -19.07
CA ASP A 84 16.19 1.67 -19.02
C ASP A 84 16.15 0.77 -17.77
N ILE A 85 14.99 0.66 -17.10
CA ILE A 85 14.77 -0.12 -15.87
C ILE A 85 15.23 -1.56 -16.05
N GLY A 86 15.04 -2.13 -17.24
CA GLY A 86 15.56 -3.45 -17.57
C GLY A 86 17.06 -3.59 -17.39
N LYS A 87 17.83 -2.68 -17.98
CA LYS A 87 19.29 -2.70 -17.84
C LYS A 87 19.70 -2.36 -16.42
N LYS A 88 18.95 -1.51 -15.71
CA LYS A 88 19.20 -1.20 -14.30
C LYS A 88 19.02 -2.43 -13.40
N LEU A 89 17.95 -3.20 -13.60
CA LEU A 89 17.73 -4.49 -12.93
C LEU A 89 18.82 -5.50 -13.31
N ASP A 90 19.25 -5.55 -14.57
CA ASP A 90 20.39 -6.39 -14.98
C ASP A 90 21.69 -5.98 -14.26
N ALA A 91 21.99 -4.69 -14.18
CA ALA A 91 23.17 -4.18 -13.48
C ALA A 91 23.15 -4.54 -11.99
N LEU A 92 22.00 -4.38 -11.31
CA LEU A 92 21.84 -4.80 -9.92
C LEU A 92 22.01 -6.33 -9.76
N PHE A 93 21.48 -7.11 -10.70
CA PHE A 93 21.63 -8.57 -10.68
C PHE A 93 23.10 -9.01 -10.84
N LEU A 94 23.82 -8.39 -11.78
CA LEU A 94 25.24 -8.68 -12.00
C LEU A 94 26.10 -8.28 -10.78
N SER A 95 25.70 -7.22 -10.09
CA SER A 95 26.33 -6.71 -8.88
C SER A 95 26.03 -7.53 -7.63
N GLY A 96 24.85 -8.16 -7.54
CA GLY A 96 24.41 -8.93 -6.36
C GLY A 96 25.30 -10.15 -6.04
N LYS A 97 25.37 -10.54 -4.77
CA LYS A 97 26.14 -11.71 -4.33
C LYS A 97 25.38 -13.01 -4.61
N THR A 98 26.10 -14.12 -4.76
CA THR A 98 25.45 -15.44 -4.76
C THR A 98 24.99 -15.77 -3.34
N PRO A 99 23.70 -16.11 -3.11
CA PRO A 99 23.17 -16.38 -1.77
C PRO A 99 23.99 -17.42 -1.00
N ALA A 100 24.28 -17.16 0.27
CA ALA A 100 25.07 -18.09 1.09
C ALA A 100 24.31 -19.39 1.35
N SER A 101 23.07 -19.27 1.80
CA SER A 101 22.13 -20.35 2.12
C SER A 101 20.69 -19.94 1.81
N LEU A 102 19.82 -20.92 1.59
CA LEU A 102 18.38 -20.71 1.41
C LEU A 102 17.64 -21.77 2.22
N ASP A 103 16.94 -21.37 3.28
CA ASP A 103 16.13 -22.32 4.03
C ASP A 103 14.82 -21.68 4.50
N GLY A 104 13.74 -22.43 4.37
CA GLY A 104 12.40 -21.93 4.66
C GLY A 104 11.79 -21.10 3.52
N PHE A 105 10.87 -20.23 3.92
CA PHE A 105 9.99 -19.52 3.00
C PHE A 105 10.46 -18.10 2.73
N TYR A 106 10.47 -17.72 1.46
CA TYR A 106 10.76 -16.36 1.01
C TYR A 106 9.58 -15.79 0.25
N HIS A 107 9.17 -14.57 0.64
CA HIS A 107 8.09 -13.79 0.05
C HIS A 107 8.45 -13.34 -1.36
N GLY A 108 7.53 -13.53 -2.30
CA GLY A 108 7.71 -13.21 -3.70
C GLY A 108 6.96 -11.95 -4.13
N ILE A 109 7.62 -11.13 -4.96
CA ILE A 109 6.99 -10.06 -5.74
C ILE A 109 7.47 -10.18 -7.18
N THR A 110 6.55 -10.20 -8.14
CA THR A 110 6.93 -10.12 -9.56
C THR A 110 7.08 -8.65 -9.93
N ILE A 111 8.28 -8.26 -10.38
CA ILE A 111 8.60 -6.87 -10.74
C ILE A 111 8.28 -6.62 -12.21
N SER A 112 8.64 -7.55 -13.09
CA SER A 112 8.35 -7.40 -14.51
C SER A 112 8.23 -8.76 -15.19
N LEU A 113 7.41 -8.82 -16.25
CA LEU A 113 7.33 -9.94 -17.18
C LEU A 113 7.58 -9.46 -18.60
N ARG A 114 8.28 -10.28 -19.37
CA ARG A 114 8.67 -10.02 -20.75
C ARG A 114 8.31 -11.21 -21.62
N THR A 115 8.05 -10.91 -22.88
CA THR A 115 7.80 -11.89 -23.93
C THR A 115 9.07 -12.58 -24.46
N GLY A 116 10.26 -12.04 -24.16
CA GLY A 116 11.54 -12.56 -24.66
C GLY A 116 11.79 -12.34 -26.16
N LEU A 117 11.16 -11.31 -26.76
CA LEU A 117 10.99 -11.11 -28.21
C LEU A 117 12.08 -10.33 -28.95
N ASP A 118 13.36 -10.45 -28.58
CA ASP A 118 14.41 -9.73 -29.32
C ASP A 118 14.58 -10.18 -30.80
N SER A 119 13.75 -11.09 -31.32
CA SER A 119 13.90 -11.61 -32.70
C SER A 119 12.65 -12.17 -33.41
N PHE A 120 11.41 -12.02 -32.89
CA PHE A 120 10.22 -12.52 -33.59
C PHE A 120 9.50 -11.44 -34.41
N GLY A 121 9.83 -11.33 -35.70
CA GLY A 121 9.14 -10.44 -36.65
C GLY A 121 7.63 -10.66 -36.81
N ARG A 122 7.06 -11.78 -36.32
CA ARG A 122 5.60 -12.04 -36.35
C ARG A 122 4.80 -11.23 -35.32
N LEU A 123 5.43 -10.72 -34.27
CA LEU A 123 4.77 -9.90 -33.24
C LEU A 123 4.91 -8.40 -33.49
N ASP A 124 5.82 -7.99 -34.39
CA ASP A 124 5.86 -6.63 -34.93
C ASP A 124 4.56 -6.28 -35.67
N ASP A 125 3.92 -7.25 -36.33
CA ASP A 125 2.60 -7.07 -36.94
C ASP A 125 1.50 -6.84 -35.91
N ILE A 126 1.57 -7.51 -34.75
CA ILE A 126 0.65 -7.30 -33.63
C ILE A 126 0.89 -5.92 -33.00
N ARG A 127 2.15 -5.54 -32.74
CA ARG A 127 2.52 -4.21 -32.23
C ARG A 127 1.99 -3.10 -33.13
N LYS A 128 2.19 -3.21 -34.45
CA LYS A 128 1.65 -2.26 -35.44
C LYS A 128 0.12 -2.23 -35.44
N LYS A 129 -0.53 -3.39 -35.31
CA LYS A 129 -2.00 -3.50 -35.32
C LYS A 129 -2.66 -2.88 -34.08
N PHE A 130 -1.98 -2.90 -32.94
CA PHE A 130 -2.48 -2.32 -31.68
C PHE A 130 -1.85 -0.96 -31.32
N ASN A 131 -1.06 -0.37 -32.24
CA ASN A 131 -0.38 0.91 -32.06
C ASN A 131 0.50 0.97 -30.78
N ILE A 132 1.14 -0.15 -30.44
CA ILE A 132 2.02 -0.27 -29.27
C ILE A 132 3.42 0.23 -29.65
N ALA A 133 3.99 1.15 -28.87
CA ALA A 133 5.33 1.69 -29.12
C ALA A 133 6.39 0.58 -29.14
N LYS A 134 7.46 0.78 -29.94
CA LYS A 134 8.49 -0.25 -30.21
C LYS A 134 9.22 -0.74 -28.95
N GLU A 135 9.22 0.08 -27.90
CA GLU A 135 9.92 -0.15 -26.62
C GLU A 135 9.06 -0.92 -25.61
N LEU A 136 7.75 -1.07 -25.86
CA LEU A 136 6.82 -1.70 -24.92
C LEU A 136 6.73 -3.21 -25.14
N ASP A 137 6.87 -3.98 -24.06
CA ASP A 137 6.65 -5.42 -24.03
C ASP A 137 5.15 -5.73 -23.77
N PRO A 138 4.45 -6.43 -24.68
CA PRO A 138 3.03 -6.73 -24.50
C PRO A 138 2.71 -7.53 -23.24
N MET A 139 3.60 -8.42 -22.78
CA MET A 139 3.40 -9.17 -21.53
C MET A 139 3.56 -8.27 -20.32
N GLN A 140 4.47 -7.28 -20.36
CA GLN A 140 4.57 -6.30 -19.30
C GLN A 140 3.28 -5.46 -19.20
N ILE A 141 2.71 -5.05 -20.34
CA ILE A 141 1.44 -4.32 -20.35
C ILE A 141 0.30 -5.16 -19.77
N ILE A 142 0.21 -6.44 -20.16
CA ILE A 142 -0.83 -7.35 -19.67
C ILE A 142 -0.66 -7.56 -18.17
N TYR A 143 0.57 -7.80 -17.71
CA TYR A 143 0.88 -8.01 -16.30
C TYR A 143 0.59 -6.76 -15.47
N GLY A 144 1.18 -5.62 -15.83
CA GLY A 144 1.01 -4.36 -15.10
C GLY A 144 -0.41 -3.80 -15.11
N ARG A 145 -1.27 -4.22 -16.05
CA ARG A 145 -2.69 -3.79 -16.07
C ARG A 145 -3.64 -4.72 -15.34
N LEU A 146 -3.33 -6.02 -15.30
CA LEU A 146 -4.31 -7.03 -14.89
C LEU A 146 -3.89 -7.80 -13.65
N LEU A 147 -2.59 -7.91 -13.37
CA LEU A 147 -2.04 -8.90 -12.43
C LEU A 147 -1.02 -8.33 -11.44
N SER A 148 -0.48 -7.13 -11.63
CA SER A 148 0.48 -6.53 -10.67
C SER A 148 -0.11 -6.49 -9.28
N ASP A 149 -1.36 -6.02 -9.18
CA ASP A 149 -2.00 -5.71 -7.90
C ASP A 149 -2.67 -6.94 -7.26
N THR A 150 -2.63 -8.06 -7.96
CA THR A 150 -3.37 -9.28 -7.60
C THR A 150 -2.55 -10.54 -7.83
N SER A 151 -1.22 -10.41 -7.88
CA SER A 151 -0.34 -11.52 -8.22
C SER A 151 -0.58 -12.71 -7.28
N PRO A 152 -1.07 -13.86 -7.81
CA PRO A 152 -1.41 -15.01 -6.97
C PRO A 152 -0.15 -15.71 -6.46
N TRP A 153 1.03 -15.40 -7.03
CA TRP A 153 2.30 -15.94 -6.59
C TRP A 153 2.74 -15.27 -5.29
N ALA A 154 3.01 -16.09 -4.28
CA ALA A 154 3.34 -15.60 -2.94
C ALA A 154 4.82 -15.66 -2.61
N GLY A 155 5.59 -16.42 -3.38
CA GLY A 155 6.99 -16.69 -3.11
C GLY A 155 7.37 -18.16 -3.26
N LYS A 156 8.49 -18.51 -2.66
CA LYS A 156 9.11 -19.84 -2.79
C LYS A 156 9.52 -20.38 -1.43
N ASN A 157 9.32 -21.67 -1.25
CA ASN A 157 9.84 -22.40 -0.09
C ASN A 157 11.04 -23.23 -0.51
N PHE A 158 12.07 -23.31 0.33
CA PHE A 158 13.28 -24.08 0.09
C PHE A 158 13.48 -25.09 1.22
N THR A 159 14.01 -26.26 0.89
CA THR A 159 14.35 -27.30 1.85
C THR A 159 15.60 -28.04 1.39
N ILE A 160 16.57 -28.19 2.27
CA ILE A 160 17.84 -28.87 1.97
C ILE A 160 17.58 -30.34 1.59
N LEU A 161 18.24 -30.80 0.52
CA LEU A 161 18.19 -32.19 0.08
C LEU A 161 19.40 -33.01 0.52
N THR A 162 19.16 -34.29 0.75
CA THR A 162 20.22 -35.30 0.90
C THR A 162 20.78 -35.73 -0.46
N LYS A 163 22.02 -36.25 -0.48
CA LYS A 163 22.67 -36.77 -1.70
C LYS A 163 21.83 -37.81 -2.45
N GLY A 164 21.15 -38.69 -1.72
CA GLY A 164 20.27 -39.71 -2.32
C GLY A 164 19.05 -39.11 -3.03
N GLN A 165 18.45 -38.06 -2.45
CA GLN A 165 17.35 -37.34 -3.10
C GLN A 165 17.82 -36.59 -4.35
N ILE A 166 18.98 -35.93 -4.29
CA ILE A 166 19.57 -35.22 -5.43
C ILE A 166 19.80 -36.21 -6.59
N SER A 167 20.45 -37.34 -6.33
CA SER A 167 20.68 -38.38 -7.34
C SER A 167 19.37 -38.92 -7.91
N LYS A 168 18.31 -39.05 -7.09
CA LYS A 168 16.99 -39.48 -7.58
C LYS A 168 16.40 -38.47 -8.56
N TYR A 169 16.32 -37.19 -8.18
CA TYR A 169 15.69 -36.16 -9.02
C TYR A 169 16.49 -35.79 -10.27
N THR A 170 17.79 -36.10 -10.29
CA THR A 170 18.69 -35.81 -11.42
C THR A 170 19.07 -37.06 -12.22
N GLU A 171 18.40 -38.20 -11.98
CA GLU A 171 18.71 -39.49 -12.63
C GLU A 171 20.20 -39.88 -12.53
N GLY A 172 20.84 -39.51 -11.42
CA GLY A 172 22.25 -39.77 -11.13
C GLY A 172 23.24 -38.78 -11.75
N PHE A 173 22.77 -37.76 -12.48
CA PHE A 173 23.63 -36.73 -13.07
C PHE A 173 24.35 -35.90 -11.99
N ASP A 174 23.63 -35.46 -10.95
CA ASP A 174 24.21 -34.72 -9.83
C ASP A 174 24.44 -35.66 -8.63
N LYS A 175 25.69 -35.72 -8.17
CA LYS A 175 26.12 -36.55 -7.03
C LYS A 175 25.92 -35.87 -5.67
N GLY A 176 25.41 -34.64 -5.64
CA GLY A 176 25.17 -33.86 -4.43
C GLY A 176 26.46 -33.43 -3.74
N GLU A 177 27.46 -33.01 -4.51
CA GLU A 177 28.73 -32.47 -3.98
C GLU A 177 28.56 -31.10 -3.34
N GLU A 178 27.60 -30.32 -3.83
CA GLU A 178 27.24 -29.02 -3.28
C GLU A 178 25.85 -29.06 -2.63
N THR A 179 25.63 -28.19 -1.65
CA THR A 179 24.31 -27.99 -1.04
C THR A 179 23.28 -27.66 -2.12
N THR A 180 22.26 -28.50 -2.20
CA THR A 180 21.15 -28.38 -3.14
C THR A 180 19.85 -28.37 -2.36
N TYR A 181 18.92 -27.54 -2.79
CA TYR A 181 17.62 -27.38 -2.15
C TYR A 181 16.52 -27.87 -3.10
N MET A 182 15.52 -28.54 -2.55
CA MET A 182 14.22 -28.66 -3.20
C MET A 182 13.48 -27.37 -2.94
N GLY A 183 12.95 -26.77 -3.99
CA GLY A 183 12.06 -25.65 -3.86
C GLY A 183 10.72 -25.87 -4.53
N ILE A 184 9.74 -25.09 -4.08
CA ILE A 184 8.37 -25.11 -4.60
C ILE A 184 7.79 -23.70 -4.57
N ASN A 185 7.03 -23.32 -5.60
CA ASN A 185 6.29 -22.07 -5.57
C ASN A 185 5.06 -22.20 -4.68
N SER A 186 4.78 -21.15 -3.92
CA SER A 186 3.57 -21.03 -3.12
C SER A 186 2.66 -19.98 -3.70
N PHE A 187 1.36 -20.27 -3.69
CA PHE A 187 0.33 -19.41 -4.24
C PHE A 187 -0.73 -19.11 -3.18
N ARG A 188 -1.28 -17.91 -3.27
CA ARG A 188 -2.24 -17.36 -2.30
C ARG A 188 -3.66 -17.82 -2.62
N LYS A 189 -4.54 -17.74 -1.62
CA LYS A 189 -5.99 -17.81 -1.84
C LYS A 189 -6.46 -16.40 -2.20
N ASP A 190 -7.04 -16.22 -3.38
CA ASP A 190 -7.45 -14.90 -3.84
C ASP A 190 -8.74 -14.44 -3.13
N ASN A 191 -8.70 -13.22 -2.57
CA ASN A 191 -9.85 -12.59 -1.90
C ASN A 191 -10.60 -11.58 -2.79
N LYS A 192 -10.16 -11.30 -4.04
CA LYS A 192 -10.79 -10.27 -4.89
C LYS A 192 -10.97 -10.70 -6.36
N GLU A 193 -12.25 -10.70 -6.77
CA GLU A 193 -12.88 -10.62 -8.11
C GLU A 193 -12.65 -11.66 -9.24
N PHE A 194 -13.67 -11.70 -10.12
CA PHE A 194 -13.93 -12.63 -11.23
C PHE A 194 -12.82 -12.72 -12.30
N ILE A 195 -12.08 -11.63 -12.57
CA ILE A 195 -10.98 -11.63 -13.55
C ILE A 195 -9.79 -12.47 -13.06
N ASN A 196 -9.57 -12.53 -11.74
CA ASN A 196 -8.53 -13.36 -11.15
C ASN A 196 -8.87 -14.85 -11.15
N ASN A 197 -10.16 -15.22 -11.10
CA ASN A 197 -10.55 -16.61 -11.33
C ASN A 197 -10.15 -17.10 -12.73
N ILE A 198 -10.11 -16.21 -13.73
CA ILE A 198 -9.63 -16.55 -15.08
C ILE A 198 -8.10 -16.65 -15.09
N ALA A 199 -7.39 -15.72 -14.44
CA ALA A 199 -5.93 -15.79 -14.31
C ALA A 199 -5.48 -17.04 -13.53
N GLY A 200 -6.16 -17.37 -12.43
CA GLY A 200 -6.01 -18.59 -11.66
C GLY A 200 -6.36 -19.84 -12.44
N LEU A 201 -7.37 -19.82 -13.33
CA LEU A 201 -7.66 -20.94 -14.24
C LEU A 201 -6.52 -21.15 -15.25
N VAL A 202 -5.98 -20.07 -15.80
CA VAL A 202 -4.88 -20.10 -16.77
C VAL A 202 -3.59 -20.54 -16.08
N LEU A 203 -3.25 -19.98 -14.92
CA LEU A 203 -2.06 -20.32 -14.13
C LEU A 203 -2.14 -21.74 -13.55
N SER A 204 -3.28 -22.18 -13.02
CA SER A 204 -3.44 -23.56 -12.50
C SER A 204 -3.32 -24.62 -13.59
N THR A 205 -3.81 -24.33 -14.80
CA THR A 205 -3.67 -25.22 -15.97
C THR A 205 -2.22 -25.27 -16.49
N ILE A 206 -1.46 -24.20 -16.29
CA ILE A 206 -0.08 -24.00 -16.77
C ILE A 206 0.97 -24.47 -15.75
N ILE A 207 0.69 -24.35 -14.45
CA ILE A 207 1.66 -24.54 -13.36
C ILE A 207 1.52 -25.90 -12.65
N ASP A 208 0.49 -26.70 -12.99
CA ASP A 208 0.20 -27.99 -12.34
C ASP A 208 0.08 -27.83 -10.81
N MET A 209 -0.86 -26.97 -10.42
CA MET A 209 -1.08 -26.62 -9.02
C MET A 209 -1.85 -27.74 -8.31
N ASP A 210 -1.23 -28.36 -7.32
CA ASP A 210 -1.95 -29.23 -6.39
C ASP A 210 -2.57 -28.38 -5.28
N GLY A 211 -3.86 -28.60 -5.02
CA GLY A 211 -4.52 -28.05 -3.85
C GLY A 211 -3.85 -28.61 -2.60
N VAL A 212 -3.44 -27.75 -1.66
CA VAL A 212 -2.79 -28.24 -0.46
C VAL A 212 -3.85 -28.79 0.49
N PRO A 213 -3.78 -30.06 0.96
CA PRO A 213 -4.66 -30.53 2.02
C PRO A 213 -4.54 -29.63 3.27
N GLY A 214 -5.67 -29.42 3.96
CA GLY A 214 -5.75 -28.57 5.15
C GLY A 214 -4.72 -28.92 6.24
N PRO A 215 -4.47 -28.01 7.19
CA PRO A 215 -3.20 -27.96 7.92
C PRO A 215 -3.06 -29.09 8.94
N GLU A 216 -2.40 -30.18 8.56
CA GLU A 216 -1.82 -31.15 9.51
C GLU A 216 -0.37 -30.78 9.92
N THR A 217 0.17 -29.68 9.39
CA THR A 217 1.45 -29.09 9.82
C THR A 217 1.35 -27.55 9.88
N LYS A 218 2.33 -26.88 10.52
CA LYS A 218 2.50 -25.40 10.61
C LYS A 218 2.69 -24.76 9.21
N GLN A 219 1.76 -24.98 8.30
CA GLN A 219 1.68 -24.29 7.04
C GLN A 219 1.06 -22.92 7.30
N ARG A 220 1.67 -21.88 6.72
CA ARG A 220 1.12 -20.52 6.81
C ARG A 220 -0.27 -20.53 6.13
N SER A 221 -1.31 -20.16 6.88
CA SER A 221 -2.73 -20.39 6.56
C SER A 221 -3.24 -19.77 5.25
N TRP A 222 -2.45 -18.89 4.63
CA TRP A 222 -2.76 -18.17 3.40
C TRP A 222 -2.18 -18.83 2.12
N ILE A 223 -1.31 -19.84 2.26
CA ILE A 223 -0.83 -20.63 1.11
C ILE A 223 -1.89 -21.67 0.74
N TYR A 224 -2.57 -21.45 -0.38
CA TYR A 224 -3.69 -22.30 -0.84
C TYR A 224 -3.25 -23.41 -1.78
N ALA A 225 -2.24 -23.12 -2.59
CA ALA A 225 -1.73 -24.05 -3.58
C ALA A 225 -0.21 -24.00 -3.62
N ARG A 226 0.39 -25.13 -4.00
CA ARG A 226 1.81 -25.25 -4.27
C ARG A 226 2.00 -25.96 -5.60
N GLY A 227 3.03 -25.57 -6.34
CA GLY A 227 3.28 -26.13 -7.66
C GLY A 227 4.63 -25.68 -8.21
N GLY A 228 5.04 -26.29 -9.33
CA GLY A 228 6.33 -26.00 -9.94
C GLY A 228 7.50 -26.33 -9.03
N LEU A 229 7.80 -27.62 -8.85
CA LEU A 229 8.99 -28.07 -8.10
C LEU A 229 10.27 -27.65 -8.83
N PHE A 230 11.35 -27.37 -8.10
CA PHE A 230 12.65 -27.08 -8.72
C PHE A 230 13.80 -27.51 -7.82
N LEU A 231 14.97 -27.73 -8.42
CA LEU A 231 16.23 -27.89 -7.70
C LEU A 231 16.96 -26.56 -7.72
N ALA A 232 17.24 -26.01 -6.54
CA ALA A 232 18.04 -24.81 -6.38
C ALA A 232 19.47 -25.18 -6.01
N LYS A 233 20.45 -24.70 -6.78
CA LYS A 233 21.87 -24.97 -6.54
C LYS A 233 22.74 -23.80 -7.00
N LYS A 234 23.90 -23.62 -6.36
CA LYS A 234 24.91 -22.68 -6.81
C LYS A 234 25.51 -23.14 -8.13
N GLN A 235 25.52 -22.28 -9.14
CA GLN A 235 26.13 -22.61 -10.43
C GLN A 235 26.48 -21.34 -11.20
N LYS A 236 27.07 -21.54 -12.38
CA LYS A 236 27.23 -20.49 -13.38
C LYS A 236 25.89 -20.16 -14.03
N SER A 237 25.71 -18.90 -14.36
CA SER A 237 24.51 -18.38 -15.00
C SER A 237 24.31 -18.99 -16.39
N VAL A 238 23.04 -19.14 -16.77
CA VAL A 238 22.61 -19.51 -18.12
C VAL A 238 22.40 -18.28 -19.02
N ASP A 239 22.63 -17.08 -18.49
CA ASP A 239 22.65 -15.84 -19.25
C ASP A 239 23.75 -15.92 -20.32
N PRO A 240 23.41 -15.84 -21.63
CA PRO A 240 24.41 -15.89 -22.68
C PRO A 240 25.38 -14.70 -22.66
N GLU A 241 25.01 -13.58 -22.04
CA GLU A 241 25.87 -12.38 -21.95
C GLU A 241 26.85 -12.45 -20.79
N HIS A 242 26.50 -13.21 -19.74
CA HIS A 242 27.29 -13.31 -18.50
C HIS A 242 27.41 -14.75 -17.97
N PRO A 243 27.86 -15.72 -18.79
CA PRO A 243 27.91 -17.13 -18.41
C PRO A 243 28.89 -17.43 -17.27
N GLU A 244 29.79 -16.51 -16.94
CA GLU A 244 30.72 -16.62 -15.81
C GLU A 244 30.10 -16.27 -14.45
N LYS A 245 28.98 -15.55 -14.44
CA LYS A 245 28.32 -15.07 -13.22
C LYS A 245 27.89 -16.25 -12.36
N LYS A 246 28.27 -16.23 -11.08
CA LYS A 246 27.78 -17.21 -10.09
C LYS A 246 26.41 -16.77 -9.55
N VAL A 247 25.46 -17.69 -9.58
CA VAL A 247 24.06 -17.51 -9.13
C VAL A 247 23.62 -18.72 -8.33
N VAL A 248 22.47 -18.62 -7.66
CA VAL A 248 21.69 -19.81 -7.34
C VAL A 248 20.65 -19.99 -8.44
N ALA A 249 20.75 -21.08 -9.19
CA ALA A 249 19.80 -21.39 -10.25
C ALA A 249 18.75 -22.37 -9.74
N LEU A 250 17.49 -22.08 -10.05
CA LEU A 250 16.30 -22.84 -9.70
C LEU A 250 15.84 -23.54 -10.97
N ASN A 251 16.26 -24.80 -11.14
CA ASN A 251 15.99 -25.56 -12.36
C ASN A 251 14.72 -26.39 -12.23
N TYR A 252 13.68 -26.01 -12.97
CA TYR A 252 12.35 -26.65 -12.99
C TYR A 252 12.25 -27.82 -13.98
N ARG A 253 13.30 -28.10 -14.74
CA ARG A 253 13.17 -28.83 -16.00
C ARG A 253 13.43 -30.31 -15.86
N TRP A 254 13.91 -30.75 -14.70
CA TRP A 254 14.17 -32.16 -14.41
C TRP A 254 12.88 -32.97 -14.55
N LYS A 255 12.97 -34.05 -15.33
CA LYS A 255 11.82 -34.89 -15.67
C LYS A 255 11.11 -35.46 -14.44
N GLU A 256 11.88 -35.89 -13.44
CA GLU A 256 11.39 -36.44 -12.18
C GLU A 256 10.62 -35.43 -11.30
N MET A 257 10.62 -34.14 -11.64
CA MET A 257 9.78 -33.14 -10.97
C MET A 257 8.33 -33.13 -11.49
N GLY A 258 8.07 -33.76 -12.63
CA GLY A 258 6.73 -33.80 -13.23
C GLY A 258 6.20 -32.46 -13.76
N ASN A 259 7.03 -31.41 -13.82
CA ASN A 259 6.59 -30.10 -14.28
C ASN A 259 6.14 -30.13 -15.74
N LYS A 260 5.01 -29.48 -16.02
CA LYS A 260 4.45 -29.34 -17.36
C LYS A 260 4.99 -28.11 -18.07
N PHE A 261 4.64 -27.97 -19.35
CA PHE A 261 4.91 -26.73 -20.08
C PHE A 261 4.10 -25.58 -19.47
N PRO A 262 4.70 -24.39 -19.27
CA PRO A 262 6.01 -23.96 -19.71
C PRO A 262 7.12 -24.19 -18.66
N ASN A 263 6.79 -24.54 -17.41
CA ASN A 263 7.77 -24.72 -16.32
C ASN A 263 8.90 -25.71 -16.66
N LYS A 264 8.64 -26.74 -17.48
CA LYS A 264 9.70 -27.64 -17.97
C LYS A 264 10.78 -26.97 -18.84
N LEU A 265 10.62 -25.69 -19.18
CA LEU A 265 11.58 -24.87 -19.93
C LEU A 265 12.23 -23.79 -19.06
N LEU A 266 11.79 -23.64 -17.81
CA LEU A 266 12.14 -22.54 -16.93
C LEU A 266 13.40 -22.83 -16.10
N ILE A 267 14.26 -21.82 -16.01
CA ILE A 267 15.27 -21.70 -14.97
C ILE A 267 15.12 -20.30 -14.38
N ASP A 268 14.89 -20.19 -13.08
CA ASP A 268 15.08 -18.91 -12.42
C ASP A 268 16.53 -18.82 -11.94
N GLU A 269 17.09 -17.62 -11.90
CA GLU A 269 18.38 -17.35 -11.26
C GLU A 269 18.22 -16.26 -10.24
N ILE A 270 18.82 -16.42 -9.06
CA ILE A 270 18.74 -15.42 -7.99
C ILE A 270 20.11 -15.01 -7.47
N VAL A 271 20.19 -13.74 -7.10
CA VAL A 271 21.31 -13.11 -6.38
C VAL A 271 20.78 -12.34 -5.18
N GLU A 272 21.59 -12.18 -4.16
CA GLU A 272 21.30 -11.36 -2.98
C GLU A 272 21.77 -9.92 -3.25
N ILE A 273 20.84 -8.97 -3.20
CA ILE A 273 21.11 -7.54 -3.44
C ILE A 273 21.13 -6.74 -2.14
N ALA A 274 20.47 -7.22 -1.09
CA ALA A 274 20.64 -6.78 0.29
C ALA A 274 20.42 -7.99 1.21
N GLU A 275 20.86 -7.91 2.47
CA GLU A 275 20.70 -9.04 3.41
C GLU A 275 19.22 -9.46 3.49
N GLY A 276 18.94 -10.71 3.12
CA GLY A 276 17.58 -11.24 3.11
C GLY A 276 16.68 -10.77 1.96
N LEU A 277 17.20 -10.00 1.00
CA LEU A 277 16.49 -9.53 -0.22
C LEU A 277 17.24 -9.97 -1.48
N PHE A 278 16.53 -10.72 -2.33
CA PHE A 278 17.07 -11.39 -3.50
C PHE A 278 16.40 -10.88 -4.76
N LEU A 279 17.20 -10.55 -5.76
CA LEU A 279 16.74 -10.23 -7.11
C LEU A 279 16.87 -11.48 -7.99
N GLY A 280 15.77 -11.82 -8.65
CA GLY A 280 15.66 -12.96 -9.54
C GLY A 280 15.42 -12.57 -11.00
N LYS A 281 15.94 -13.38 -11.91
CA LYS A 281 15.64 -13.35 -13.36
C LYS A 281 14.95 -14.64 -13.77
N LEU A 282 13.98 -14.54 -14.68
CA LEU A 282 13.29 -15.71 -15.26
C LEU A 282 13.88 -16.05 -16.63
N TYR A 283 14.46 -17.23 -16.79
CA TYR A 283 14.97 -17.69 -18.09
C TYR A 283 14.14 -18.84 -18.66
N TYR A 284 13.68 -18.70 -19.90
CA TYR A 284 13.05 -19.80 -20.65
C TYR A 284 13.93 -20.28 -21.78
N ALA A 285 14.03 -21.59 -21.95
CA ALA A 285 14.64 -22.21 -23.12
C ALA A 285 13.76 -21.94 -24.36
N THR A 286 14.36 -21.35 -25.40
CA THR A 286 13.63 -20.95 -26.62
C THR A 286 14.04 -21.72 -27.88
N ALA A 287 15.03 -22.61 -27.78
CA ALA A 287 15.48 -23.38 -28.93
C ALA A 287 14.39 -24.37 -29.42
N LEU A 288 13.97 -24.23 -30.68
CA LEU A 288 12.95 -25.09 -31.32
C LEU A 288 13.27 -26.59 -31.23
N LYS A 289 14.55 -26.96 -31.20
CA LYS A 289 15.00 -28.36 -31.12
C LYS A 289 14.77 -28.99 -29.74
N THR A 290 14.69 -28.18 -28.69
CA THR A 290 14.59 -28.63 -27.29
C THR A 290 13.24 -28.28 -26.66
N ILE A 291 12.52 -27.28 -27.17
CA ILE A 291 11.25 -26.78 -26.58
C ILE A 291 10.18 -27.88 -26.39
N ALA A 292 10.14 -28.87 -27.27
CA ALA A 292 9.19 -29.98 -27.22
C ALA A 292 9.72 -31.22 -26.46
N LYS A 293 11.03 -31.27 -26.17
CA LYS A 293 11.70 -32.41 -25.55
C LYS A 293 11.79 -32.24 -24.04
N ASP A 294 12.06 -33.34 -23.34
CA ASP A 294 12.45 -33.30 -21.93
C ASP A 294 13.86 -32.68 -21.82
N TYR A 295 14.15 -32.14 -20.63
CA TYR A 295 15.47 -31.61 -20.34
C TYR A 295 16.53 -32.70 -20.39
N ASP A 296 17.67 -32.40 -20.99
CA ASP A 296 18.83 -33.27 -21.06
C ASP A 296 20.04 -32.49 -20.51
N PRO A 297 20.54 -32.86 -19.31
CA PRO A 297 21.64 -32.14 -18.69
C PRO A 297 22.98 -32.31 -19.42
N HIS A 298 23.07 -33.18 -20.43
CA HIS A 298 24.27 -33.33 -21.27
C HIS A 298 24.31 -32.33 -22.43
N ILE A 299 23.18 -31.68 -22.75
CA ILE A 299 23.12 -30.61 -23.74
C ILE A 299 23.69 -29.33 -23.09
N LYS A 300 24.57 -28.63 -23.81
CA LYS A 300 25.18 -27.41 -23.29
C LYS A 300 24.13 -26.31 -23.13
N ASN A 301 24.31 -25.44 -22.14
CA ASN A 301 23.33 -24.39 -21.84
C ASN A 301 23.08 -23.44 -23.03
N GLU A 302 24.11 -23.15 -23.84
CA GLU A 302 24.01 -22.26 -24.98
C GLU A 302 23.06 -22.82 -26.07
N ASP A 303 22.96 -24.15 -26.17
CA ASP A 303 22.11 -24.83 -27.16
C ASP A 303 20.61 -24.71 -26.83
N TYR A 304 20.26 -24.43 -25.57
CA TYR A 304 18.88 -24.16 -25.15
C TYR A 304 18.40 -22.75 -25.53
N LYS A 305 19.32 -21.84 -25.86
CA LYS A 305 19.04 -20.44 -26.21
C LYS A 305 18.14 -19.76 -25.17
N TYR A 306 18.58 -19.74 -23.91
CA TYR A 306 17.79 -19.09 -22.86
C TYR A 306 17.60 -17.60 -23.16
N ARG A 307 16.43 -17.10 -22.80
CA ARG A 307 16.09 -15.68 -22.88
C ARG A 307 15.49 -15.24 -21.56
N ASN A 308 15.75 -13.99 -21.19
CA ASN A 308 15.17 -13.39 -20.00
C ASN A 308 13.71 -13.00 -20.28
N PHE A 309 12.80 -13.50 -19.45
CA PHE A 309 11.36 -13.28 -19.48
C PHE A 309 10.88 -12.41 -18.31
N GLY A 310 11.77 -11.82 -17.51
CA GLY A 310 11.39 -10.86 -16.48
C GLY A 310 12.23 -10.91 -15.21
N TYR A 311 11.77 -10.18 -14.20
CA TYR A 311 12.41 -10.09 -12.90
C TYR A 311 11.41 -10.27 -11.77
N PHE A 312 11.88 -10.82 -10.67
CA PHE A 312 11.12 -10.98 -9.44
C PHE A 312 12.02 -10.71 -8.23
N LEU A 313 11.40 -10.47 -7.08
CA LEU A 313 12.07 -10.45 -5.80
C LEU A 313 11.70 -11.68 -5.00
N LEU A 314 12.66 -12.15 -4.20
CA LEU A 314 12.41 -12.98 -3.03
C LEU A 314 12.92 -12.24 -1.80
N MET A 315 12.26 -12.38 -0.66
CA MET A 315 12.75 -11.80 0.59
C MET A 315 12.35 -12.63 1.79
N ASP A 316 13.13 -12.59 2.87
CA ASP A 316 12.80 -13.28 4.11
C ASP A 316 11.80 -12.48 4.97
N ASP A 317 11.47 -13.00 6.16
CA ASP A 317 10.50 -12.36 7.06
C ASP A 317 10.97 -11.00 7.60
N SER A 318 12.27 -10.67 7.55
CA SER A 318 12.79 -9.37 8.03
C SER A 318 12.37 -8.19 7.14
N TRP A 319 11.94 -8.46 5.92
CA TRP A 319 11.42 -7.47 4.96
C TRP A 319 9.89 -7.41 4.95
N LEU A 320 9.20 -8.29 5.66
CA LEU A 320 7.74 -8.46 5.56
C LEU A 320 6.98 -7.17 5.86
N HIS A 321 7.38 -6.42 6.89
CA HIS A 321 6.71 -5.16 7.24
C HIS A 321 6.81 -4.12 6.13
N GLU A 322 8.03 -3.86 5.64
CA GLU A 322 8.27 -2.89 4.56
C GLU A 322 7.63 -3.33 3.25
N LYS A 323 7.70 -4.63 2.93
CA LYS A 323 7.00 -5.22 1.79
C LYS A 323 5.49 -5.01 1.89
N ASN A 324 4.89 -5.16 3.07
CA ASN A 324 3.46 -4.93 3.26
C ASN A 324 3.08 -3.44 3.15
N LYS A 325 3.99 -2.53 3.51
CA LYS A 325 3.77 -1.08 3.34
C LYS A 325 3.86 -0.67 1.88
N LEU A 326 4.82 -1.21 1.14
CA LEU A 326 5.06 -0.89 -0.27
C LEU A 326 4.15 -1.66 -1.23
N PHE A 327 3.74 -2.87 -0.87
CA PHE A 327 2.87 -3.72 -1.69
C PHE A 327 1.66 -4.18 -0.86
N PRO A 328 0.81 -3.26 -0.39
CA PRO A 328 -0.32 -3.55 0.50
C PRO A 328 -1.28 -4.59 -0.09
N GLU A 329 -1.51 -4.55 -1.39
CA GLU A 329 -2.31 -5.49 -2.17
C GLU A 329 -1.75 -6.92 -2.15
N LEU A 330 -0.44 -7.05 -1.92
CA LEU A 330 0.25 -8.32 -1.71
C LEU A 330 0.46 -8.63 -0.21
N THR A 331 -0.38 -8.14 0.70
CA THR A 331 -0.29 -8.48 2.12
C THR A 331 -1.18 -9.70 2.48
N TYR A 332 -0.68 -10.60 3.33
CA TYR A 332 -1.40 -11.83 3.72
C TYR A 332 -1.29 -12.18 5.21
N LYS A 333 -0.40 -11.52 5.96
CA LYS A 333 -0.24 -11.64 7.41
C LYS A 333 0.44 -10.37 7.92
N MET A 334 -0.01 -9.89 9.08
CA MET A 334 0.78 -8.98 9.91
C MET A 334 2.14 -9.62 10.19
N ALA A 335 3.21 -8.83 10.14
CA ALA A 335 4.53 -9.31 10.56
C ALA A 335 4.47 -9.84 12.00
N ASP A 336 5.24 -10.88 12.32
CA ASP A 336 5.30 -11.38 13.71
C ASP A 336 6.07 -10.42 14.63
N ASN A 337 6.85 -9.50 14.05
CA ASN A 337 7.66 -8.47 14.71
C ASN A 337 7.19 -7.06 14.34
N LEU A 338 5.91 -6.76 14.54
CA LEU A 338 5.41 -5.42 14.31
C LEU A 338 6.18 -4.39 15.15
N PRO A 339 6.42 -3.19 14.61
CA PRO A 339 6.85 -2.05 15.41
C PRO A 339 6.01 -1.91 16.69
N GLU A 340 6.67 -1.62 17.81
CA GLU A 340 6.05 -1.55 19.14
C GLU A 340 4.83 -0.61 19.18
N LYS A 341 4.84 0.47 18.39
CA LYS A 341 3.71 1.43 18.28
C LYS A 341 2.38 0.74 18.02
N PHE A 342 2.37 -0.38 17.29
CA PHE A 342 1.13 -1.06 16.94
C PHE A 342 0.51 -1.85 18.10
N GLY A 343 1.34 -2.31 19.04
CA GLY A 343 0.93 -3.08 20.22
C GLY A 343 0.82 -2.25 21.50
N THR A 344 1.03 -0.94 21.44
CA THR A 344 1.15 -0.10 22.64
C THR A 344 0.15 1.06 22.59
N PHE A 345 -0.71 1.13 23.61
CA PHE A 345 -1.55 2.31 23.80
C PHE A 345 -0.76 3.47 24.40
N GLN A 346 -1.10 4.70 24.03
CA GLN A 346 -0.68 5.93 24.68
C GLN A 346 -1.85 6.57 25.42
N LEU A 347 -2.04 6.18 26.68
CA LEU A 347 -3.14 6.63 27.53
C LEU A 347 -2.64 7.53 28.67
N ILE A 348 -3.54 8.27 29.29
CA ILE A 348 -3.34 8.96 30.55
C ILE A 348 -3.35 7.90 31.66
N ASP A 349 -2.36 7.96 32.56
CA ASP A 349 -2.25 7.03 33.68
C ASP A 349 -3.48 7.10 34.59
N SER A 350 -4.20 5.97 34.68
CA SER A 350 -5.39 5.80 35.52
C SER A 350 -5.62 4.29 35.76
N PRO A 351 -6.39 3.91 36.79
CA PRO A 351 -6.82 2.53 36.96
C PRO A 351 -7.50 1.97 35.70
N GLU A 352 -8.34 2.78 35.06
CA GLU A 352 -9.07 2.43 33.84
C GLU A 352 -8.14 2.21 32.64
N SER A 353 -7.12 3.05 32.45
CA SER A 353 -6.17 2.88 31.34
C SER A 353 -5.31 1.63 31.52
N ASN A 354 -4.94 1.28 32.75
CA ASN A 354 -4.25 0.04 33.07
C ASN A 354 -5.09 -1.20 32.76
N GLU A 355 -6.41 -1.14 32.98
CA GLU A 355 -7.31 -2.22 32.59
C GLU A 355 -7.41 -2.36 31.07
N ILE A 356 -7.52 -1.25 30.33
CA ILE A 356 -7.59 -1.27 28.86
C ILE A 356 -6.30 -1.84 28.26
N GLN A 357 -5.13 -1.44 28.76
CA GLN A 357 -3.84 -1.97 28.28
C GLN A 357 -3.76 -3.49 28.40
N LYS A 358 -4.30 -4.08 29.48
CA LYS A 358 -4.32 -5.53 29.70
C LYS A 358 -5.31 -6.27 28.79
N LYS A 359 -6.25 -5.57 28.16
CA LYS A 359 -7.24 -6.19 27.25
C LYS A 359 -6.70 -6.42 25.86
N LEU A 360 -5.57 -5.82 25.49
CA LEU A 360 -4.96 -6.05 24.18
C LEU A 360 -4.35 -7.46 24.15
N PRO A 361 -4.86 -8.39 23.31
CA PRO A 361 -4.32 -9.73 23.27
C PRO A 361 -2.88 -9.74 22.73
N GLU A 362 -2.08 -10.72 23.15
CA GLU A 362 -0.73 -10.93 22.62
C GLU A 362 -0.77 -11.12 21.09
N GLY A 363 0.10 -10.40 20.37
CA GLY A 363 0.16 -10.43 18.91
C GLY A 363 -0.97 -9.68 18.19
N LYS A 364 -1.80 -8.91 18.90
CA LYS A 364 -2.83 -8.03 18.31
C LYS A 364 -2.41 -6.56 18.41
N THR A 365 -2.94 -5.76 17.48
CA THR A 365 -2.71 -4.30 17.47
C THR A 365 -3.89 -3.54 18.07
N VAL A 366 -3.66 -2.27 18.40
CA VAL A 366 -4.74 -1.37 18.86
C VAL A 366 -5.90 -1.31 17.86
N LEU A 367 -5.64 -1.36 16.54
CA LEU A 367 -6.70 -1.44 15.53
C LEU A 367 -7.50 -2.74 15.58
N HIS A 368 -6.89 -3.88 15.91
CA HIS A 368 -7.66 -5.12 16.11
C HIS A 368 -8.62 -4.98 17.29
N TYR A 369 -8.15 -4.37 18.39
CA TYR A 369 -9.00 -4.09 19.54
C TYR A 369 -10.18 -3.17 19.16
N LEU A 370 -9.93 -2.10 18.39
CA LEU A 370 -11.00 -1.23 17.89
C LEU A 370 -11.98 -1.95 16.97
N GLN A 371 -11.49 -2.84 16.09
CA GLN A 371 -12.33 -3.64 15.21
C GLN A 371 -13.22 -4.60 16.01
N GLU A 372 -12.71 -5.21 17.08
CA GLU A 372 -13.51 -6.05 17.98
C GLU A 372 -14.61 -5.25 18.69
N LEU A 373 -14.30 -4.02 19.14
CA LEU A 373 -15.31 -3.12 19.71
C LEU A 373 -16.38 -2.75 18.67
N SER A 374 -15.96 -2.45 17.44
CA SER A 374 -16.84 -2.12 16.31
C SER A 374 -17.81 -3.27 16.00
N LYS A 375 -17.30 -4.48 15.79
CA LYS A 375 -18.12 -5.69 15.55
C LYS A 375 -19.11 -5.95 16.69
N GLY A 376 -18.65 -5.79 17.92
CA GLY A 376 -19.49 -5.97 19.09
C GLY A 376 -20.68 -4.99 19.15
N VAL A 377 -20.52 -3.78 18.60
CA VAL A 377 -21.61 -2.82 18.47
C VAL A 377 -22.71 -3.31 17.50
N GLU A 378 -22.34 -4.08 16.47
CA GLU A 378 -23.26 -4.60 15.45
C GLU A 378 -24.10 -5.80 15.94
N ASP A 379 -23.64 -6.51 16.98
CA ASP A 379 -24.27 -7.73 17.50
C ASP A 379 -25.63 -7.53 18.20
N GLY A 380 -26.12 -6.29 18.32
CA GLY A 380 -27.45 -5.96 18.88
C GLY A 380 -27.45 -4.89 19.97
N LYS A 381 -28.63 -4.56 20.53
CA LYS A 381 -28.78 -3.40 21.45
C LYS A 381 -28.06 -3.53 22.80
N GLU A 382 -28.06 -4.73 23.37
CA GLU A 382 -27.40 -4.97 24.67
C GLU A 382 -25.88 -4.94 24.51
N SER A 383 -25.34 -5.50 23.42
CA SER A 383 -23.92 -5.45 23.09
C SER A 383 -23.50 -4.02 22.69
N GLU A 384 -24.29 -3.30 21.89
CA GLU A 384 -24.08 -1.89 21.52
C GLU A 384 -23.75 -1.03 22.75
N GLN A 385 -24.56 -1.11 23.81
CA GLN A 385 -24.32 -0.31 25.02
C GLN A 385 -23.03 -0.67 25.75
N ILE A 386 -22.64 -1.95 25.74
CA ILE A 386 -21.41 -2.43 26.37
C ILE A 386 -20.21 -1.91 25.58
N TYR A 387 -20.18 -2.13 24.28
CA TYR A 387 -19.04 -1.75 23.43
C TYR A 387 -18.92 -0.23 23.24
N PHE A 388 -20.03 0.51 23.16
CA PHE A 388 -19.98 1.99 23.22
C PHE A 388 -19.43 2.51 24.53
N ARG A 389 -19.70 1.83 25.65
CA ARG A 389 -19.12 2.20 26.95
C ARG A 389 -17.62 1.95 26.97
N GLU A 390 -17.14 0.88 26.35
CA GLU A 390 -15.71 0.61 26.22
C GLU A 390 -15.01 1.63 25.30
N LEU A 391 -15.62 2.02 24.17
CA LEU A 391 -15.13 3.11 23.33
C LEU A 391 -15.07 4.44 24.10
N TYR A 392 -16.10 4.74 24.88
CA TYR A 392 -16.14 5.94 25.73
C TYR A 392 -15.05 5.91 26.82
N LYS A 393 -14.79 4.76 27.45
CA LYS A 393 -13.67 4.60 28.40
C LYS A 393 -12.32 4.81 27.72
N LEU A 394 -12.12 4.20 26.56
CA LEU A 394 -10.89 4.36 25.78
C LEU A 394 -10.67 5.83 25.40
N PHE A 395 -11.71 6.51 24.90
CA PHE A 395 -11.65 7.93 24.61
C PHE A 395 -11.25 8.73 25.86
N ASN A 396 -11.88 8.47 27.01
CA ASN A 396 -11.54 9.15 28.26
C ASN A 396 -10.10 8.91 28.74
N CYS A 397 -9.53 7.75 28.42
CA CYS A 397 -8.15 7.44 28.73
C CYS A 397 -7.15 8.02 27.71
N GLY A 398 -7.57 8.41 26.50
CA GLY A 398 -6.68 8.94 25.48
C GLY A 398 -5.99 10.25 25.88
N GLN A 399 -4.85 10.56 25.30
CA GLN A 399 -4.12 11.81 25.55
C GLN A 399 -4.63 12.93 24.65
N ARG A 400 -4.42 14.20 25.02
CA ARG A 400 -4.67 15.32 24.09
C ARG A 400 -3.69 15.22 22.92
N PRO A 401 -4.13 15.37 21.65
CA PRO A 401 -3.28 15.17 20.49
C PRO A 401 -2.47 16.45 20.16
N ASP A 402 -1.50 16.77 21.02
CA ASP A 402 -0.62 17.92 20.82
C ASP A 402 0.28 17.74 19.59
N GLY A 403 0.41 18.79 18.78
CA GLY A 403 1.30 18.80 17.61
C GLY A 403 0.78 18.09 16.36
N ILE A 404 -0.52 17.76 16.30
CA ILE A 404 -1.14 17.18 15.10
C ILE A 404 -1.01 18.11 13.88
N GLN A 405 -0.63 17.56 12.73
CA GLN A 405 -0.42 18.28 11.48
C GLN A 405 -0.46 17.32 10.29
N GLY A 406 -0.59 17.88 9.08
CA GLY A 406 -0.56 17.11 7.83
C GLY A 406 -1.86 16.37 7.55
N PHE A 407 -1.80 15.37 6.68
CA PHE A 407 -2.92 14.50 6.35
C PHE A 407 -2.96 13.28 7.26
N LEU A 408 -4.17 12.90 7.69
CA LEU A 408 -4.43 11.64 8.40
C LEU A 408 -5.60 10.92 7.75
N HIS A 409 -5.43 9.63 7.51
CA HIS A 409 -6.44 8.75 6.96
C HIS A 409 -7.59 8.56 7.94
N GLY A 410 -8.81 8.59 7.40
CA GLY A 410 -10.04 8.45 8.16
C GLY A 410 -10.55 7.01 8.19
N GLY A 411 -11.19 6.66 9.30
CA GLY A 411 -12.06 5.50 9.34
C GLY A 411 -13.16 5.65 10.37
N VAL A 412 -14.26 4.91 10.20
CA VAL A 412 -15.35 4.86 11.18
C VAL A 412 -15.17 3.66 12.09
N VAL A 413 -15.37 3.89 13.39
CA VAL A 413 -15.36 2.80 14.38
C VAL A 413 -16.77 2.32 14.67
N ALA A 414 -17.69 3.24 14.97
CA ALA A 414 -19.09 2.90 15.22
C ALA A 414 -19.99 4.14 15.21
N PHE A 415 -21.21 4.04 14.69
CA PHE A 415 -22.29 5.02 14.88
C PHE A 415 -23.19 4.65 16.04
N LYS A 416 -23.86 5.65 16.61
CA LYS A 416 -24.86 5.51 17.66
C LYS A 416 -26.13 6.21 17.24
N SER A 417 -27.26 5.51 17.33
CA SER A 417 -28.58 6.12 17.12
C SER A 417 -29.00 7.01 18.31
N SER A 418 -28.36 8.17 18.41
CA SER A 418 -28.60 9.20 19.41
C SER A 418 -29.51 10.32 18.88
N GLY A 419 -29.96 11.21 19.76
CA GLY A 419 -30.72 12.42 19.42
C GLY A 419 -31.91 12.18 18.49
N PHE A 420 -31.89 12.83 17.32
CA PHE A 420 -32.96 12.72 16.32
C PHE A 420 -33.02 11.34 15.64
N LEU A 421 -31.91 10.59 15.60
CA LEU A 421 -31.85 9.24 15.03
C LEU A 421 -32.42 8.17 15.96
N LYS A 422 -32.53 8.47 17.26
CA LYS A 422 -33.12 7.56 18.27
C LYS A 422 -34.53 7.08 17.89
N LYS A 423 -35.27 7.87 17.10
CA LYS A 423 -36.62 7.54 16.62
C LYS A 423 -36.66 6.37 15.63
N LEU A 424 -35.53 6.03 15.00
CA LEU A 424 -35.41 4.90 14.07
C LEU A 424 -35.30 3.54 14.77
N GLY A 425 -35.10 3.53 16.10
CA GLY A 425 -35.28 2.38 16.98
C GLY A 425 -34.22 1.27 16.88
N LYS A 426 -33.58 1.08 15.73
CA LYS A 426 -32.38 0.25 15.51
C LYS A 426 -31.22 1.13 15.04
N ASN A 427 -29.99 0.68 15.24
CA ASN A 427 -28.80 1.37 14.78
C ASN A 427 -28.56 1.16 13.28
N VAL A 428 -29.54 1.64 12.49
CA VAL A 428 -29.59 1.49 11.03
C VAL A 428 -28.35 2.06 10.36
N LEU A 429 -27.67 3.04 10.99
CA LEU A 429 -26.43 3.56 10.44
C LEU A 429 -25.29 2.53 10.48
N ASN A 430 -25.11 1.78 11.56
CA ASN A 430 -24.13 0.68 11.57
C ASN A 430 -24.54 -0.43 10.61
N ASP A 431 -25.82 -0.78 10.57
CA ASP A 431 -26.31 -1.82 9.65
C ASP A 431 -26.09 -1.44 8.16
N LEU A 432 -26.21 -0.15 7.83
CA LEU A 432 -26.04 0.35 6.47
C LEU A 432 -24.59 0.71 6.14
N TRP A 433 -23.76 1.01 7.15
CA TRP A 433 -22.43 1.55 6.94
C TRP A 433 -21.54 0.65 6.07
N PRO A 434 -21.42 -0.67 6.32
CA PRO A 434 -20.67 -1.56 5.42
C PRO A 434 -21.15 -1.46 3.96
N ALA A 435 -22.47 -1.44 3.74
CA ALA A 435 -23.01 -1.34 2.38
C ALA A 435 -22.76 0.01 1.70
N VAL A 436 -22.57 1.10 2.47
CA VAL A 436 -22.32 2.44 1.92
C VAL A 436 -20.85 2.86 1.95
N ARG A 437 -20.01 2.22 2.77
CA ARG A 437 -18.59 2.56 2.96
C ARG A 437 -17.78 2.48 1.67
N PRO A 438 -17.94 1.46 0.80
CA PRO A 438 -17.29 1.41 -0.51
C PRO A 438 -17.66 2.59 -1.42
N PHE A 439 -18.76 3.28 -1.14
CA PHE A 439 -19.25 4.44 -1.87
C PHE A 439 -19.01 5.76 -1.13
N SER A 440 -18.43 5.72 0.08
CA SER A 440 -18.10 6.90 0.85
C SER A 440 -16.82 7.52 0.27
N PRO A 441 -16.87 8.75 -0.26
CA PRO A 441 -15.70 9.39 -0.82
C PRO A 441 -14.74 9.90 0.24
N TRP A 442 -15.09 9.85 1.53
CA TRP A 442 -14.26 10.38 2.62
C TRP A 442 -12.98 9.58 2.79
N THR A 443 -11.83 10.24 2.67
CA THR A 443 -10.50 9.63 2.83
C THR A 443 -9.84 9.97 4.15
N GLY A 444 -10.15 11.11 4.76
CA GLY A 444 -9.49 11.54 5.98
C GLY A 444 -9.65 13.02 6.29
N LYS A 445 -8.66 13.57 7.00
CA LYS A 445 -8.63 14.98 7.40
C LYS A 445 -7.23 15.56 7.29
N THR A 446 -7.15 16.85 6.93
CA THR A 446 -5.90 17.62 7.00
C THR A 446 -5.87 18.54 8.21
N PHE A 447 -4.67 18.84 8.70
CA PHE A 447 -4.41 19.69 9.86
C PHE A 447 -3.29 20.68 9.54
N THR A 448 -3.63 21.97 9.45
CA THR A 448 -2.68 23.04 9.15
C THR A 448 -2.61 24.01 10.32
N ASN A 449 -1.47 24.00 11.02
CA ASN A 449 -1.18 24.99 12.06
C ASN A 449 -1.27 26.41 11.48
N THR A 450 -1.97 27.28 12.20
CA THR A 450 -2.27 28.63 11.72
C THR A 450 -2.35 29.62 12.89
N THR A 451 -2.65 30.87 12.58
CA THR A 451 -2.85 31.93 13.56
C THR A 451 -4.29 32.44 13.47
N VAL A 452 -4.73 33.22 14.45
CA VAL A 452 -6.00 33.97 14.38
C VAL A 452 -6.13 34.76 13.09
N LYS A 453 -5.05 35.43 12.65
CA LYS A 453 -5.01 36.13 11.37
C LYS A 453 -5.21 35.20 10.18
N GLY A 454 -4.68 33.98 10.25
CA GLY A 454 -4.81 32.96 9.22
C GLY A 454 -6.23 32.41 9.10
N ILE A 455 -6.97 32.26 10.21
CA ILE A 455 -8.37 31.78 10.19
C ILE A 455 -9.38 32.90 9.93
N LYS A 456 -8.98 34.17 10.09
CA LYS A 456 -9.80 35.36 9.78
C LYS A 456 -10.31 35.40 8.34
N LYS A 457 -9.57 34.80 7.39
CA LYS A 457 -10.03 34.70 5.99
C LYS A 457 -11.19 33.72 5.80
N TYR A 458 -11.38 32.79 6.74
CA TYR A 458 -12.42 31.76 6.67
C TYR A 458 -13.64 32.12 7.50
N ILE A 459 -13.45 32.60 8.73
CA ILE A 459 -14.54 32.87 9.68
C ILE A 459 -14.65 34.35 10.07
N GLY A 460 -14.03 35.24 9.29
CA GLY A 460 -14.19 36.68 9.45
C GLY A 460 -13.82 37.20 10.84
N VAL A 461 -14.67 38.06 11.39
CA VAL A 461 -14.45 38.70 12.71
C VAL A 461 -14.47 37.69 13.87
N ASP A 462 -15.11 36.54 13.70
CA ASP A 462 -15.25 35.54 14.75
C ASP A 462 -13.93 34.80 15.06
N ALA A 463 -12.92 34.96 14.20
CA ALA A 463 -11.55 34.50 14.48
C ALA A 463 -11.00 34.99 15.82
N GLU A 464 -11.43 36.17 16.30
CA GLU A 464 -11.01 36.74 17.58
C GLU A 464 -11.43 35.88 18.79
N TYR A 465 -12.39 34.96 18.62
CA TYR A 465 -12.73 33.96 19.64
C TYR A 465 -11.52 33.11 20.05
N TYR A 466 -10.60 32.86 19.12
CA TYR A 466 -9.41 32.02 19.34
C TYR A 466 -8.16 32.81 19.73
N LYS A 467 -8.27 34.10 20.10
CA LYS A 467 -7.11 34.95 20.40
C LYS A 467 -6.26 34.47 21.59
N ASP A 468 -6.89 33.81 22.54
CA ASP A 468 -6.26 33.28 23.74
C ASP A 468 -6.01 31.76 23.65
N ALA A 469 -6.23 31.16 22.47
CA ALA A 469 -5.98 29.74 22.26
C ALA A 469 -4.48 29.48 22.09
N ASP A 470 -3.95 28.51 22.83
CA ASP A 470 -2.54 28.10 22.75
C ASP A 470 -2.13 27.61 21.35
N GLN A 471 -3.08 26.99 20.64
CA GLN A 471 -2.91 26.48 19.29
C GLN A 471 -4.20 26.65 18.50
N VAL A 472 -4.07 27.09 17.26
CA VAL A 472 -5.16 27.17 16.29
C VAL A 472 -4.78 26.38 15.05
N ILE A 473 -5.63 25.45 14.67
CA ILE A 473 -5.45 24.61 13.49
C ILE A 473 -6.63 24.85 12.55
N LEU A 474 -6.33 25.05 11.27
CA LEU A 474 -7.33 24.93 10.21
C LEU A 474 -7.34 23.48 9.76
N GLY A 475 -8.50 22.82 9.82
CA GLY A 475 -8.64 21.47 9.30
C GLY A 475 -9.73 21.34 8.25
N THR A 476 -9.64 20.28 7.47
CA THR A 476 -10.60 19.96 6.40
C THR A 476 -10.86 18.47 6.33
N ASN A 477 -12.02 18.06 5.85
CA ASN A 477 -12.24 16.69 5.39
C ASN A 477 -11.74 16.57 3.96
N THR A 478 -11.14 15.42 3.66
CA THR A 478 -10.63 15.09 2.33
C THR A 478 -11.50 14.02 1.68
N TYR A 479 -11.61 14.11 0.36
CA TYR A 479 -12.42 13.21 -0.44
C TYR A 479 -11.65 12.72 -1.67
N ASN A 480 -11.90 11.47 -2.08
CA ASN A 480 -11.43 10.89 -3.34
C ASN A 480 -12.52 11.02 -4.42
N ILE A 481 -12.13 11.48 -5.61
CA ILE A 481 -13.00 11.70 -6.76
C ILE A 481 -12.79 10.68 -7.89
N ASP A 482 -11.71 9.89 -7.81
CA ASP A 482 -11.28 8.92 -8.83
C ASP A 482 -11.91 7.53 -8.65
N PHE A 483 -12.87 7.39 -7.73
CA PHE A 483 -13.67 6.18 -7.64
C PHE A 483 -14.49 6.01 -8.94
N ASP A 484 -14.36 4.84 -9.58
CA ASP A 484 -15.35 4.28 -10.53
C ASP A 484 -16.75 4.08 -9.90
N ALA A 485 -16.98 4.63 -8.70
CA ALA A 485 -18.26 4.68 -8.03
C ALA A 485 -19.24 5.52 -8.85
N THR A 486 -20.43 4.95 -9.03
CA THR A 486 -21.58 5.53 -9.72
C THR A 486 -21.71 7.05 -9.53
N LEU A 487 -22.05 7.75 -10.63
CA LEU A 487 -22.40 9.18 -10.78
C LEU A 487 -22.81 9.96 -9.51
N ALA A 488 -23.53 9.35 -8.56
CA ALA A 488 -24.07 10.00 -7.37
C ALA A 488 -23.01 10.58 -6.41
N ALA A 489 -21.90 9.88 -6.12
CA ALA A 489 -20.89 10.37 -5.15
C ALA A 489 -20.08 11.54 -5.71
N THR A 490 -19.61 11.41 -6.96
CA THR A 490 -18.96 12.49 -7.73
C THR A 490 -19.90 13.68 -7.88
N LEU A 491 -21.19 13.45 -8.20
CA LEU A 491 -22.20 14.52 -8.28
C LEU A 491 -22.39 15.25 -6.95
N VAL A 492 -22.29 14.58 -5.79
CA VAL A 492 -22.40 15.24 -4.48
C VAL A 492 -21.21 16.17 -4.27
N ILE A 493 -19.99 15.73 -4.55
CA ILE A 493 -18.76 16.55 -4.43
C ILE A 493 -18.80 17.73 -5.40
N GLU A 494 -19.14 17.50 -6.67
CA GLU A 494 -19.31 18.55 -7.69
C GLU A 494 -20.42 19.55 -7.31
N ARG A 495 -21.44 19.10 -6.56
CA ARG A 495 -22.54 19.94 -6.07
C ARG A 495 -22.24 20.68 -4.78
N MET A 496 -21.21 20.34 -4.01
CA MET A 496 -20.88 21.06 -2.77
C MET A 496 -20.64 22.55 -3.04
N ASN A 497 -19.85 22.86 -4.09
CA ASN A 497 -19.62 24.25 -4.51
C ASN A 497 -20.92 24.94 -4.98
N MET A 498 -21.79 24.23 -5.71
CA MET A 498 -23.09 24.76 -6.15
C MET A 498 -24.05 25.04 -4.98
N LEU A 499 -23.89 24.34 -3.86
CA LEU A 499 -24.63 24.59 -2.61
C LEU A 499 -24.00 25.68 -1.74
N GLY A 500 -22.92 26.32 -2.23
CA GLY A 500 -22.22 27.40 -1.53
C GLY A 500 -21.26 26.94 -0.44
N MET A 501 -20.96 25.63 -0.36
CA MET A 501 -19.96 25.12 0.60
C MET A 501 -18.56 25.52 0.18
N VAL A 502 -17.69 25.76 1.17
CA VAL A 502 -16.27 25.98 0.91
C VAL A 502 -15.62 24.69 0.41
N VAL A 503 -15.07 24.74 -0.80
CA VAL A 503 -14.35 23.64 -1.45
C VAL A 503 -13.00 24.16 -1.95
N GLU A 504 -11.93 23.49 -1.59
CA GLU A 504 -10.58 23.74 -2.11
C GLU A 504 -10.07 22.50 -2.82
N TYR A 505 -9.39 22.70 -3.96
CA TYR A 505 -8.72 21.62 -4.68
C TYR A 505 -7.25 21.52 -4.24
N PRO A 506 -6.68 20.30 -4.20
CA PRO A 506 -5.32 20.04 -3.75
C PRO A 506 -4.29 20.59 -4.73
N ASN A 507 -3.14 21.01 -4.18
CA ASN A 507 -1.92 21.22 -4.97
C ASN A 507 -1.28 19.87 -5.35
N GLU A 508 -0.21 19.87 -6.15
CA GLU A 508 0.46 18.64 -6.60
C GLU A 508 0.93 17.76 -5.43
N LYS A 509 1.58 18.35 -4.42
CA LYS A 509 2.02 17.62 -3.23
C LYS A 509 0.85 16.99 -2.46
N GLU A 510 -0.27 17.68 -2.34
CA GLU A 510 -1.46 17.14 -1.67
C GLU A 510 -2.10 15.98 -2.47
N ARG A 511 -1.97 15.97 -3.80
CA ARG A 511 -2.42 14.84 -4.63
C ARG A 511 -1.56 13.60 -4.44
N ASP A 512 -0.24 13.79 -4.25
CA ASP A 512 0.68 12.70 -3.91
C ASP A 512 0.37 12.07 -2.53
N GLU A 513 -0.42 12.77 -1.70
CA GLU A 513 -0.94 12.31 -0.39
C GLU A 513 -2.41 11.80 -0.49
N ASP A 514 -2.90 11.46 -1.68
CA ASP A 514 -4.28 10.99 -1.95
C ASP A 514 -5.39 11.98 -1.53
N VAL A 515 -5.07 13.27 -1.46
CA VAL A 515 -6.07 14.32 -1.24
C VAL A 515 -6.53 14.84 -2.59
N TYR A 516 -7.81 14.62 -2.94
CA TYR A 516 -8.37 15.07 -4.24
C TYR A 516 -9.29 16.28 -4.13
N VAL A 517 -10.04 16.39 -3.03
CA VAL A 517 -10.90 17.54 -2.73
C VAL A 517 -10.90 17.78 -1.22
N LYS A 518 -10.82 19.05 -0.81
CA LYS A 518 -10.97 19.49 0.58
C LYS A 518 -12.29 20.21 0.75
N SER A 519 -13.11 19.79 1.71
CA SER A 519 -14.35 20.47 2.10
C SER A 519 -14.66 20.22 3.59
N PHE A 520 -15.82 20.68 4.06
CA PHE A 520 -16.23 20.61 5.48
C PHE A 520 -15.10 21.11 6.39
N PHE A 521 -14.72 22.37 6.18
CA PHE A 521 -13.70 23.05 6.96
C PHE A 521 -14.11 23.12 8.43
N PHE A 522 -13.12 23.07 9.31
CA PHE A 522 -13.29 23.24 10.75
C PHE A 522 -12.12 24.02 11.33
N ILE A 523 -12.39 24.71 12.44
CA ILE A 523 -11.33 25.25 13.29
C ILE A 523 -11.08 24.27 14.42
N ALA A 524 -9.84 23.84 14.57
CA ALA A 524 -9.41 22.96 15.64
C ALA A 524 -8.60 23.72 16.70
N ALA A 525 -8.95 23.51 17.96
CA ALA A 525 -8.26 24.13 19.10
C ALA A 525 -8.35 23.24 20.34
N ASN A 526 -7.34 23.33 21.20
CA ASN A 526 -7.31 22.62 22.47
C ASN A 526 -8.38 23.20 23.40
N ASN A 527 -9.22 22.33 23.96
CA ASN A 527 -10.29 22.75 24.87
C ASN A 527 -10.74 21.62 25.79
N LYS A 528 -11.59 21.97 26.74
CA LYS A 528 -12.37 21.05 27.56
C LYS A 528 -13.49 20.43 26.74
N SER A 529 -13.67 19.12 26.89
CA SER A 529 -14.74 18.39 26.20
C SER A 529 -16.12 19.00 26.50
N ILE A 530 -16.89 19.26 25.44
CA ILE A 530 -18.26 19.76 25.52
C ILE A 530 -19.26 18.65 25.85
N ASN A 531 -18.86 17.38 25.72
CA ASN A 531 -19.68 16.26 26.13
C ASN A 531 -19.67 16.19 27.67
N PRO A 532 -20.81 16.42 28.36
CA PRO A 532 -20.86 16.45 29.82
C PRO A 532 -20.36 15.15 30.46
N GLY A 533 -20.51 14.02 29.75
CA GLY A 533 -20.01 12.74 30.21
C GLY A 533 -18.48 12.73 30.39
N ASN A 534 -17.72 13.52 29.62
CA ASN A 534 -16.25 13.49 29.67
C ASN A 534 -15.64 14.35 30.80
N ASN A 535 -16.46 14.93 31.69
CA ASN A 535 -16.01 15.60 32.94
C ASN A 535 -14.88 16.64 32.75
N GLY A 536 -14.92 17.45 31.70
CA GLY A 536 -13.89 18.47 31.44
C GLY A 536 -12.53 17.88 31.05
N LYS A 537 -12.54 16.74 30.38
CA LYS A 537 -11.35 16.17 29.73
C LYS A 537 -10.75 17.16 28.71
N GLU A 538 -9.43 17.27 28.70
CA GLU A 538 -8.68 17.97 27.65
C GLU A 538 -8.72 17.18 26.33
N VAL A 539 -9.17 17.83 25.26
CA VAL A 539 -9.32 17.26 23.92
C VAL A 539 -8.92 18.29 22.87
N LEU A 540 -8.73 17.85 21.63
CA LEU A 540 -8.71 18.76 20.49
C LEU A 540 -10.11 18.80 19.88
N GLN A 541 -10.78 19.96 19.92
CA GLN A 541 -12.14 20.10 19.40
C GLN A 541 -12.11 20.57 17.95
N PHE A 542 -12.97 20.00 17.09
CA PHE A 542 -13.14 20.43 15.71
C PHE A 542 -14.48 21.13 15.56
N ASN A 543 -14.45 22.43 15.29
CA ASN A 543 -15.65 23.23 15.20
C ASN A 543 -16.05 23.50 13.74
N TYR A 544 -17.10 22.79 13.29
CA TYR A 544 -17.69 22.94 11.95
C TYR A 544 -18.83 23.98 11.91
N ARG A 545 -19.21 24.55 13.06
CA ARG A 545 -20.46 25.29 13.20
C ARG A 545 -20.36 26.76 12.79
N TRP A 546 -19.19 27.22 12.35
CA TRP A 546 -18.98 28.59 11.90
C TRP A 546 -19.85 28.87 10.65
N PRO A 547 -20.75 29.87 10.69
CA PRO A 547 -21.68 30.15 9.60
C PRO A 547 -21.00 30.38 8.25
N GLU A 548 -19.81 30.98 8.25
CA GLU A 548 -19.01 31.31 7.07
C GLU A 548 -18.48 30.07 6.33
N PHE A 549 -18.42 28.89 6.97
CA PHE A 549 -18.08 27.65 6.27
C PHE A 549 -19.21 27.15 5.38
N HIS A 550 -20.43 27.66 5.57
CA HIS A 550 -21.63 27.23 4.84
C HIS A 550 -21.82 25.70 4.86
N THR A 551 -21.39 25.06 5.95
CA THR A 551 -21.51 23.62 6.13
C THR A 551 -22.99 23.22 6.10
N ILE A 552 -23.31 22.10 5.45
CA ILE A 552 -24.67 21.59 5.35
C ILE A 552 -25.03 20.76 6.59
N THR A 553 -26.33 20.58 6.83
CA THR A 553 -26.81 19.66 7.87
C THR A 553 -26.55 18.20 7.46
N PRO A 554 -26.08 17.33 8.39
CA PRO A 554 -26.01 17.57 9.84
C PRO A 554 -24.74 18.27 10.33
N ASP A 555 -23.68 18.40 9.52
CA ASP A 555 -22.34 18.80 9.97
C ASP A 555 -22.24 20.25 10.48
N ASN A 556 -23.14 21.15 10.07
CA ASN A 556 -23.27 22.47 10.72
C ASN A 556 -23.75 22.45 12.18
N LEU A 557 -24.15 21.28 12.68
CA LEU A 557 -24.50 21.03 14.08
C LEU A 557 -23.38 20.31 14.83
N CYS A 558 -22.27 19.99 14.16
CA CYS A 558 -21.23 19.11 14.67
C CYS A 558 -20.10 19.87 15.37
N ILE A 559 -19.67 19.33 16.51
CA ILE A 559 -18.33 19.55 17.05
C ILE A 559 -17.73 18.18 17.31
N ASP A 560 -16.65 17.84 16.60
CA ASP A 560 -15.93 16.60 16.91
C ASP A 560 -14.93 16.85 18.04
N GLU A 561 -14.52 15.79 18.72
CA GLU A 561 -13.43 15.85 19.68
C GLU A 561 -12.46 14.71 19.46
N LEU A 562 -11.16 14.99 19.50
CA LEU A 562 -10.11 14.03 19.20
C LEU A 562 -9.18 13.81 20.41
N VAL A 563 -8.79 12.55 20.61
CA VAL A 563 -7.72 12.13 21.53
C VAL A 563 -6.74 11.21 20.82
N ARG A 564 -5.48 11.21 21.25
CA ARG A 564 -4.47 10.23 20.85
C ARG A 564 -4.60 8.97 21.71
N ILE A 565 -4.64 7.80 21.08
CA ILE A 565 -4.75 6.51 21.77
C ILE A 565 -3.54 5.60 21.51
N ALA A 566 -2.77 5.86 20.45
CA ALA A 566 -1.45 5.30 20.21
C ALA A 566 -0.64 6.29 19.36
N ASP A 567 0.66 6.06 19.20
CA ASP A 567 1.49 6.92 18.35
C ASP A 567 1.00 6.87 16.90
N GLY A 568 0.60 8.01 16.34
CA GLY A 568 0.01 8.09 14.99
C GLY A 568 -1.43 7.56 14.86
N LEU A 569 -2.11 7.19 15.95
CA LEU A 569 -3.52 6.73 15.94
C LEU A 569 -4.37 7.51 16.95
N TYR A 570 -5.47 8.06 16.45
CA TYR A 570 -6.35 8.94 17.18
C TYR A 570 -7.79 8.42 17.17
N LEU A 571 -8.49 8.60 18.29
CA LEU A 571 -9.90 8.28 18.43
C LEU A 571 -10.69 9.57 18.56
N GLY A 572 -11.65 9.75 17.66
CA GLY A 572 -12.55 10.88 17.64
C GLY A 572 -13.95 10.49 18.09
N GLN A 573 -14.67 11.42 18.72
CA GLN A 573 -16.12 11.30 18.95
C GLN A 573 -16.89 12.35 18.14
N LEU A 574 -18.01 11.93 17.57
CA LEU A 574 -18.91 12.74 16.75
C LEU A 574 -20.01 13.34 17.64
N LEU A 575 -19.99 14.65 17.92
CA LEU A 575 -21.00 15.29 18.76
C LEU A 575 -21.88 16.23 17.94
N TYR A 576 -23.18 15.92 17.84
CA TYR A 576 -24.15 16.81 17.19
C TYR A 576 -25.07 17.46 18.21
N SER A 577 -25.37 18.74 17.99
CA SER A 577 -26.41 19.46 18.71
C SER A 577 -27.78 18.80 18.49
N SER A 578 -28.45 18.42 19.58
CA SER A 578 -29.84 17.94 19.52
C SER A 578 -30.87 19.07 19.45
N LYS A 579 -30.42 20.35 19.45
CA LYS A 579 -31.24 21.53 19.19
C LYS A 579 -30.88 22.18 17.84
N PRO A 580 -31.31 21.61 16.71
CA PRO A 580 -30.94 22.09 15.37
C PRO A 580 -31.48 23.49 15.04
N THR A 581 -32.52 23.95 15.73
CA THR A 581 -33.11 25.29 15.54
C THR A 581 -32.34 26.39 16.27
N LEU A 582 -31.36 26.04 17.10
CA LEU A 582 -30.56 27.01 17.85
C LEU A 582 -29.33 27.39 17.03
N ALA A 583 -29.27 28.65 16.59
CA ALA A 583 -28.13 29.19 15.86
C ALA A 583 -26.84 29.04 16.68
N TYR A 584 -25.73 28.77 15.99
CA TYR A 584 -24.42 28.67 16.62
C TYR A 584 -23.96 30.06 17.06
N ASP A 585 -23.43 30.12 18.28
CA ASP A 585 -22.98 31.30 18.98
C ASP A 585 -21.84 30.83 19.91
N PRO A 586 -20.59 31.24 19.65
CA PRO A 586 -19.42 30.72 20.35
C PRO A 586 -19.33 31.17 21.81
N ASP A 587 -20.02 32.26 22.19
CA ASP A 587 -20.06 32.77 23.56
C ASP A 587 -21.17 32.11 24.40
N ARG A 588 -22.02 31.30 23.77
CA ARG A 588 -23.08 30.56 24.44
C ARG A 588 -22.53 29.33 25.15
N ASP A 589 -23.09 29.02 26.32
CA ASP A 589 -22.79 27.78 27.03
C ASP A 589 -23.05 26.56 26.11
N PRO A 590 -22.05 25.71 25.83
CA PRO A 590 -22.22 24.51 25.02
C PRO A 590 -23.35 23.58 25.50
N ALA A 591 -23.64 23.56 26.81
CA ALA A 591 -24.73 22.77 27.38
C ALA A 591 -26.11 23.15 26.81
N ASP A 592 -26.29 24.39 26.36
CA ASP A 592 -27.54 24.85 25.75
C ASP A 592 -27.85 24.13 24.44
N TYR A 593 -26.84 23.70 23.68
CA TYR A 593 -27.02 22.97 22.43
C TYR A 593 -27.39 21.50 22.64
N LYS A 594 -27.21 20.97 23.86
CA LYS A 594 -27.48 19.58 24.22
C LYS A 594 -26.80 18.61 23.25
N TYR A 595 -25.47 18.71 23.17
CA TYR A 595 -24.67 17.80 22.36
C TYR A 595 -24.83 16.36 22.84
N GLU A 596 -25.04 15.45 21.90
CA GLU A 596 -25.01 14.00 22.15
C GLU A 596 -23.95 13.36 21.28
N ASN A 597 -23.39 12.22 21.72
CA ASN A 597 -22.45 11.44 20.93
C ASN A 597 -23.21 10.53 19.95
N PHE A 598 -22.90 10.70 18.66
CA PHE A 598 -23.48 9.96 17.53
C PHE A 598 -22.54 8.89 16.97
N GLY A 599 -21.33 8.76 17.48
CA GLY A 599 -20.38 7.76 17.04
C GLY A 599 -18.94 8.06 17.40
N TYR A 600 -18.09 7.13 16.99
CA TYR A 600 -16.64 7.23 17.07
C TYR A 600 -16.04 7.03 15.68
N PHE A 601 -15.02 7.82 15.39
CA PHE A 601 -14.19 7.70 14.20
C PHE A 601 -12.72 7.59 14.63
N MET A 602 -11.86 7.21 13.69
CA MET A 602 -10.43 7.15 13.88
C MET A 602 -9.74 8.00 12.81
N LEU A 603 -8.64 8.63 13.21
CA LEU A 603 -7.68 9.25 12.30
C LEU A 603 -6.33 8.58 12.51
N MET A 604 -5.60 8.35 11.43
CA MET A 604 -4.40 7.53 11.50
C MET A 604 -3.35 7.92 10.45
N ASP A 605 -2.08 7.71 10.78
CA ASP A 605 -0.98 7.85 9.83
C ASP A 605 -0.95 6.70 8.80
N ASP A 606 -0.04 6.77 7.82
CA ASP A 606 0.07 5.79 6.74
C ASP A 606 0.39 4.37 7.25
N ASP A 607 1.16 4.28 8.33
CA ASP A 607 1.55 3.02 8.95
C ASP A 607 0.29 2.31 9.49
N TRP A 608 -0.55 3.03 10.23
CA TRP A 608 -1.82 2.51 10.73
C TRP A 608 -2.84 2.29 9.63
N HIS A 609 -2.89 3.15 8.61
CA HIS A 609 -3.77 2.99 7.46
C HIS A 609 -3.49 1.66 6.74
N SER A 610 -2.21 1.33 6.54
CA SER A 610 -1.79 0.04 5.97
C SER A 610 -2.29 -1.16 6.80
N ILE A 611 -2.29 -1.05 8.14
CA ILE A 611 -2.84 -2.09 9.02
C ILE A 611 -4.36 -2.15 8.91
N LYS A 612 -5.06 -1.01 8.86
CA LYS A 612 -6.51 -0.93 8.68
C LYS A 612 -6.94 -1.66 7.40
N GLU A 613 -6.30 -1.35 6.28
CA GLU A 613 -6.56 -2.02 4.99
C GLU A 613 -6.26 -3.51 5.06
N PHE A 614 -5.14 -3.89 5.71
CA PHE A 614 -4.78 -5.29 5.87
C PHE A 614 -5.83 -6.11 6.65
N ILE A 615 -6.35 -5.58 7.76
CA ILE A 615 -7.34 -6.27 8.59
C ILE A 615 -8.78 -6.07 8.10
N THR A 616 -8.93 -5.39 6.96
CA THR A 616 -10.21 -5.01 6.33
C THR A 616 -11.16 -4.33 7.32
N PHE A 617 -10.62 -3.42 8.15
CA PHE A 617 -11.43 -2.67 9.10
C PHE A 617 -11.94 -1.40 8.45
N ASP A 618 -13.26 -1.22 8.37
CA ASP A 618 -13.88 -0.04 7.75
C ASP A 618 -13.50 0.11 6.26
N THR A 619 -13.50 -1.00 5.54
CA THR A 619 -13.17 -1.09 4.10
C THR A 619 -14.15 -1.92 3.28
N GLU A 620 -15.01 -2.73 3.93
CA GLU A 620 -15.97 -3.63 3.29
C GLU A 620 -17.40 -3.35 3.69
#